data_AF-W7UX59-F1
#
_entry.id   AF-W7UX59-F1
#
_cell.length_a   1.000
_cell.length_b   1.000
_cell.length_c   1.000
_cell.angle_alpha   90.00
_cell.angle_beta   90.00
_cell.angle_gamma   90.00
#
_symmetry.space_group_name_H-M   'P 1'
#
loop_
_entity.id
_entity.type
_entity.pdbx_description
1 polymer ?
#
loop_
_entity_poly.entity_id
_entity_poly.type
_entity_poly.pdbx_seq_one_letter_code
_entity_poly.pdbx_strand_id
1 'polypeptide(L)'
;MEYRYITQDIIDAGSVNVTDPAVYDEAREYNINATRNYVRRRRNHIFIVIWFAVQPLIIFLFLFFMAGFLQLSQTNSGTTTSNARILVGVAGLVACLVIYGYFVVLRRQRTALFMFLATLPLLLAAPLLAFIPVMNFFIGHWYNSWEKRLSKEPGYPGFSQLAVTTIDSDANTVEEVTFDSIRERAVKTHRHDGTFLK
;
A
#
# COMPACT_ATOMS: atom_id res chain seq x y z
N MET A 1 9.03 8.06 -20.64
CA MET A 1 10.10 9.06 -20.79
C MET A 1 11.38 8.35 -20.47
N GLU A 2 12.36 8.44 -21.35
CA GLU A 2 13.67 7.85 -21.16
C GLU A 2 14.59 9.03 -20.84
N TYR A 3 15.08 9.08 -19.59
CA TYR A 3 16.02 10.12 -19.17
C TYR A 3 17.37 9.87 -19.84
N ARG A 4 18.00 10.93 -20.35
CA ARG A 4 19.25 10.86 -21.12
C ARG A 4 20.48 10.85 -20.22
N TYR A 5 20.48 11.64 -19.15
CA TYR A 5 21.60 11.78 -18.21
C TYR A 5 21.34 11.10 -16.85
N ILE A 6 20.07 10.88 -16.49
CA ILE A 6 19.68 10.26 -15.21
C ILE A 6 19.41 8.77 -15.41
N THR A 7 20.36 7.91 -15.02
CA THR A 7 20.22 6.45 -15.05
C THR A 7 19.69 5.89 -13.72
N GLN A 8 19.26 4.63 -13.70
CA GLN A 8 18.82 3.96 -12.48
C GLN A 8 19.94 3.87 -11.42
N ASP A 9 21.20 3.71 -11.85
CA ASP A 9 22.35 3.68 -10.92
C ASP A 9 22.52 5.02 -10.17
N ILE A 10 22.29 6.15 -10.86
CA ILE A 10 22.34 7.49 -10.26
C ILE A 10 21.17 7.67 -9.26
N ILE A 11 20.00 7.16 -9.61
CA ILE A 11 18.81 7.17 -8.76
C ILE A 11 19.02 6.33 -7.48
N ASP A 12 19.64 5.17 -7.63
CA ASP A 12 19.94 4.26 -6.52
C ASP A 12 21.05 4.84 -5.62
N ALA A 13 22.01 5.60 -6.19
CA ALA A 13 23.00 6.37 -5.45
C ALA A 13 22.40 7.58 -4.70
N GLY A 14 21.23 8.06 -5.12
CA GLY A 14 20.47 9.11 -4.43
C GLY A 14 21.00 10.53 -4.59
N SER A 15 22.06 10.74 -5.38
CA SER A 15 22.66 12.06 -5.63
C SER A 15 23.21 12.17 -7.05
N VAL A 16 23.13 13.37 -7.63
CA VAL A 16 23.74 13.68 -8.94
C VAL A 16 24.57 14.96 -8.83
N ASN A 17 25.80 14.89 -9.34
CA ASN A 17 26.66 16.06 -9.50
C ASN A 17 26.35 16.69 -10.85
N VAL A 18 25.91 17.93 -10.84
CA VAL A 18 25.55 18.69 -12.03
C VAL A 18 26.80 19.34 -12.60
N THR A 19 27.19 18.88 -13.78
CA THR A 19 28.25 19.48 -14.61
C THR A 19 27.69 20.50 -15.59
N ASP A 20 26.44 20.33 -16.03
CA ASP A 20 25.83 21.11 -17.11
C ASP A 20 24.37 21.50 -16.81
N PRO A 21 23.88 22.64 -17.32
CA PRO A 21 22.49 23.07 -17.14
C PRO A 21 21.45 22.04 -17.60
N ALA A 22 21.75 21.29 -18.67
CA ALA A 22 20.87 20.24 -19.17
C ALA A 22 20.70 19.08 -18.17
N VAL A 23 21.74 18.75 -17.40
CA VAL A 23 21.69 17.71 -16.35
C VAL A 23 20.88 18.22 -15.16
N TYR A 24 21.00 19.51 -14.83
CA TYR A 24 20.20 20.15 -13.78
C TYR A 24 18.70 20.12 -14.09
N ASP A 25 18.32 20.55 -15.30
CA ASP A 25 16.91 20.60 -15.71
C ASP A 25 16.29 19.20 -15.72
N GLU A 26 17.02 18.20 -16.21
CA GLU A 26 16.56 16.81 -16.20
C GLU A 26 16.46 16.24 -14.77
N ALA A 27 17.41 16.51 -13.89
CA ALA A 27 17.34 16.10 -12.48
C ALA A 27 16.15 16.75 -11.75
N ARG A 28 15.83 18.00 -12.07
CA ARG A 28 14.66 18.70 -11.55
C ARG A 28 13.36 18.08 -12.06
N GLU A 29 13.27 17.80 -13.36
CA GLU A 29 12.11 17.12 -13.95
C GLU A 29 11.91 15.72 -13.33
N TYR A 30 13.00 14.97 -13.17
CA TYR A 30 13.00 13.70 -12.47
C TYR A 30 12.43 13.82 -11.05
N ASN A 31 12.93 14.77 -10.25
CA ASN A 31 12.45 14.96 -8.88
C ASN A 31 10.96 15.31 -8.79
N ILE A 32 10.45 16.12 -9.73
CA ILE A 32 9.02 16.43 -9.83
C ILE A 32 8.22 15.16 -10.14
N ASN A 33 8.68 14.35 -11.11
CA ASN A 33 8.04 13.11 -11.52
C ASN A 33 8.08 12.03 -10.42
N ALA A 34 9.23 11.87 -9.76
CA ALA A 34 9.41 10.95 -8.62
C ALA A 34 8.45 11.30 -7.48
N THR A 35 8.33 12.58 -7.11
CA THR A 35 7.37 13.05 -6.09
C THR A 35 5.94 12.74 -6.49
N ARG A 36 5.58 13.01 -7.75
CA ARG A 36 4.23 12.77 -8.27
C ARG A 36 3.88 11.28 -8.24
N ASN A 37 4.83 10.42 -8.61
CA ASN A 37 4.67 8.96 -8.61
C ASN A 37 4.62 8.40 -7.18
N TYR A 38 5.43 8.93 -6.26
CA TYR A 38 5.36 8.62 -4.83
C TYR A 38 3.98 8.95 -4.24
N VAL A 39 3.47 10.16 -4.46
CA VAL A 39 2.15 10.59 -3.97
C VAL A 39 1.04 9.72 -4.56
N ARG A 40 1.09 9.44 -5.86
CA ARG A 40 0.13 8.54 -6.51
C ARG A 40 0.16 7.13 -5.90
N ARG A 41 1.35 6.56 -5.69
CA ARG A 41 1.52 5.22 -5.10
C ARG A 41 1.01 5.18 -3.68
N ARG A 42 1.37 6.19 -2.87
CA ARG A 42 0.90 6.33 -1.49
C ARG A 42 -0.63 6.41 -1.42
N ARG A 43 -1.26 7.22 -2.28
CA ARG A 43 -2.72 7.33 -2.34
C ARG A 43 -3.38 5.99 -2.66
N ASN A 44 -2.81 5.20 -3.56
CA ASN A 44 -3.33 3.87 -3.88
C ASN A 44 -3.14 2.85 -2.77
N HIS A 45 -2.01 2.87 -2.06
CA HIS A 45 -1.86 2.05 -0.85
C HIS A 45 -2.86 2.44 0.23
N ILE A 46 -3.14 3.74 0.41
CA ILE A 46 -4.17 4.22 1.35
C ILE A 46 -5.55 3.68 0.97
N PHE A 47 -5.94 3.72 -0.32
CA PHE A 47 -7.21 3.13 -0.76
C PHE A 47 -7.33 1.64 -0.43
N ILE A 48 -6.25 0.87 -0.63
CA ILE A 48 -6.22 -0.55 -0.25
C ILE A 48 -6.36 -0.73 1.26
N VAL A 49 -5.67 0.09 2.07
CA VAL A 49 -5.76 0.02 3.52
C VAL A 49 -7.17 0.35 4.00
N ILE A 50 -7.81 1.38 3.43
CA ILE A 50 -9.20 1.73 3.71
C ILE A 50 -10.12 0.55 3.36
N TRP A 51 -9.93 -0.08 2.19
CA TRP A 51 -10.72 -1.24 1.81
C TRP A 51 -10.59 -2.38 2.83
N PHE A 52 -9.37 -2.70 3.28
CA PHE A 52 -9.15 -3.73 4.29
C PHE A 52 -9.75 -3.38 5.66
N ALA A 53 -9.86 -2.10 6.00
CA ALA A 53 -10.53 -1.65 7.23
C ALA A 53 -12.07 -1.70 7.12
N VAL A 54 -12.61 -1.32 5.96
CA VAL A 54 -14.06 -1.24 5.72
C VAL A 54 -14.67 -2.63 5.52
N GLN A 55 -13.98 -3.54 4.85
CA GLN A 55 -14.46 -4.89 4.56
C GLN A 55 -14.96 -5.66 5.81
N PRO A 56 -14.22 -5.77 6.93
CA PRO A 56 -14.71 -6.45 8.13
C PRO A 56 -15.93 -5.75 8.76
N LEU A 57 -16.01 -4.41 8.68
CA LEU A 57 -17.18 -3.65 9.14
C LEU A 57 -18.43 -3.99 8.32
N ILE A 58 -18.29 -4.08 6.99
CA ILE A 58 -19.38 -4.51 6.10
C ILE A 58 -19.83 -5.92 6.43
N ILE A 59 -18.88 -6.85 6.62
CA ILE A 59 -19.20 -8.24 6.99
C ILE A 59 -19.96 -8.27 8.30
N PHE A 60 -19.49 -7.56 9.33
CA PHE A 60 -20.16 -7.50 10.64
C PHE A 60 -21.58 -6.92 10.54
N LEU A 61 -21.74 -5.80 9.83
CA LEU A 61 -23.03 -5.17 9.61
C LEU A 61 -23.99 -6.09 8.85
N PHE A 62 -23.50 -6.80 7.83
CA PHE A 62 -24.30 -7.76 7.08
C PHE A 62 -24.76 -8.94 7.94
N LEU A 63 -23.87 -9.50 8.78
CA LEU A 63 -24.23 -10.55 9.73
C LEU A 63 -25.26 -10.06 10.75
N PHE A 64 -25.14 -8.82 11.24
CA PHE A 64 -26.09 -8.23 12.16
C PHE A 64 -27.49 -8.14 11.54
N PHE A 65 -27.60 -7.63 10.30
CA PHE A 65 -28.87 -7.58 9.58
C PHE A 65 -29.43 -8.98 9.30
N MET A 66 -28.58 -9.93 8.89
CA MET A 66 -29.00 -11.31 8.68
C MET A 66 -29.52 -11.96 9.96
N ALA A 67 -28.86 -11.76 11.09
CA ALA A 67 -29.30 -12.27 12.39
C ALA A 67 -30.66 -11.69 12.78
N GLY A 68 -30.85 -10.38 12.61
CA GLY A 68 -32.14 -9.71 12.88
C GLY A 68 -33.27 -10.24 11.97
N PHE A 69 -33.00 -10.42 10.69
CA PHE A 69 -33.97 -10.98 9.74
C PHE A 69 -34.33 -12.43 10.09
N LEU A 70 -33.33 -13.23 10.44
CA LEU A 70 -33.53 -14.63 10.80
C LEU A 70 -34.32 -14.76 12.11
N GLN A 71 -34.05 -13.92 13.10
CA GLN A 71 -34.81 -13.86 14.34
C GLN A 71 -36.27 -13.46 14.10
N LEU A 72 -36.54 -12.48 13.23
CA LEU A 72 -37.90 -12.08 12.86
C LEU A 72 -38.65 -13.23 12.17
N SER A 73 -37.99 -13.92 11.23
CA SER A 73 -38.54 -15.08 10.54
C SER A 73 -38.86 -16.23 11.50
N GLN A 74 -38.02 -16.43 12.51
CA GLN A 74 -38.20 -17.46 13.54
C GLN A 74 -39.36 -17.17 14.47
N THR A 75 -39.49 -15.94 14.93
CA THR A 75 -40.65 -15.51 15.71
C THR A 75 -41.95 -15.72 14.95
N ASN A 76 -41.95 -15.42 13.64
CA ASN A 76 -43.15 -15.59 12.79
C ASN A 76 -43.46 -17.05 12.44
N SER A 77 -42.46 -17.93 12.39
CA SER A 77 -42.62 -19.34 11.98
C SER A 77 -42.63 -20.34 13.16
N GLY A 78 -42.37 -19.88 14.39
CA GLY A 78 -42.24 -20.75 15.56
C GLY A 78 -41.03 -21.70 15.52
N THR A 79 -40.07 -21.45 14.63
CA THR A 79 -38.86 -22.28 14.46
C THR A 79 -37.69 -21.69 15.24
N THR A 80 -36.71 -22.53 15.60
CA THR A 80 -35.49 -22.07 16.29
C THR A 80 -34.24 -22.62 15.59
N THR A 81 -33.17 -21.81 15.53
CA THR A 81 -31.87 -22.26 15.02
C THR A 81 -31.09 -22.87 16.18
N SER A 82 -30.51 -24.05 15.96
CA SER A 82 -29.58 -24.65 16.92
C SER A 82 -28.37 -23.74 17.17
N ASN A 83 -28.07 -23.48 18.45
CA ASN A 83 -26.90 -22.72 18.90
C ASN A 83 -25.58 -23.27 18.34
N ALA A 84 -25.47 -24.58 18.12
CA ALA A 84 -24.29 -25.21 17.54
C ALA A 84 -24.01 -24.72 16.11
N ARG A 85 -25.05 -24.51 15.29
CA ARG A 85 -24.91 -23.99 13.92
C ARG A 85 -24.43 -22.54 13.91
N ILE A 86 -24.96 -21.74 14.84
CA ILE A 86 -24.55 -20.34 15.00
C ILE A 86 -23.06 -20.28 15.40
N LEU A 87 -22.65 -21.11 16.37
CA LEU A 87 -21.28 -21.14 16.88
C LEU A 87 -20.27 -21.59 15.81
N VAL A 88 -20.62 -22.63 15.03
CA VAL A 88 -19.81 -23.07 13.87
C VAL A 88 -19.71 -21.96 12.81
N GLY A 89 -20.80 -21.25 12.52
CA GLY A 89 -20.79 -20.13 11.57
C GLY A 89 -19.88 -18.98 12.02
N VAL A 90 -19.97 -18.59 13.30
CA VAL A 90 -19.10 -17.54 13.88
C VAL A 90 -17.63 -17.98 13.86
N ALA A 91 -17.34 -19.20 14.28
CA ALA A 91 -15.98 -19.73 14.29
C ALA A 91 -15.37 -19.78 12.87
N GLY A 92 -16.14 -20.22 11.87
CA GLY A 92 -15.71 -20.24 10.47
C GLY A 92 -15.43 -18.84 9.92
N LEU A 93 -16.23 -17.85 10.32
CA LEU A 93 -16.05 -16.47 9.89
C LEU A 93 -14.81 -15.82 10.51
N VAL A 94 -14.58 -16.04 11.81
CA VAL A 94 -13.35 -15.62 12.49
C VAL A 94 -12.13 -16.26 11.83
N ALA A 95 -12.16 -17.57 11.56
CA ALA A 95 -11.08 -18.25 10.86
C ALA A 95 -10.82 -17.65 9.47
N CYS A 96 -11.88 -17.32 8.72
CA CYS A 96 -11.75 -16.67 7.42
C CYS A 96 -11.10 -15.28 7.52
N LEU A 97 -11.50 -14.46 8.51
CA LEU A 97 -10.90 -13.15 8.75
C LEU A 97 -9.42 -13.26 9.16
N VAL A 98 -9.06 -14.26 9.97
CA VAL A 98 -7.67 -14.51 10.38
C VAL A 98 -6.82 -14.95 9.20
N ILE A 99 -7.30 -15.89 8.38
CA ILE A 99 -6.61 -16.35 7.16
C ILE A 99 -6.41 -15.17 6.20
N TYR A 100 -7.48 -14.41 5.94
CA TYR A 100 -7.41 -13.24 5.08
C TYR A 100 -6.44 -12.18 5.61
N GLY A 101 -6.53 -11.84 6.91
CA GLY A 101 -5.62 -10.90 7.56
C GLY A 101 -4.16 -11.35 7.47
N TYR A 102 -3.89 -12.62 7.73
CA TYR A 102 -2.52 -13.15 7.67
C TYR A 102 -1.95 -13.13 6.24
N PHE A 103 -2.66 -13.66 5.25
CA PHE A 103 -2.13 -13.75 3.89
C PHE A 103 -2.11 -12.41 3.14
N VAL A 104 -3.19 -11.62 3.26
CA VAL A 104 -3.36 -10.40 2.46
C VAL A 104 -2.74 -9.17 3.15
N VAL A 105 -2.86 -9.06 4.47
CA VAL A 105 -2.34 -7.91 5.23
C VAL A 105 -0.89 -8.13 5.66
N LEU A 106 -0.59 -9.22 6.37
CA LEU A 106 0.76 -9.46 6.92
C LEU A 106 1.75 -9.96 5.85
N ARG A 107 1.40 -11.01 5.11
CA ARG A 107 2.24 -11.58 4.04
C ARG A 107 2.22 -10.77 2.74
N ARG A 108 1.35 -9.75 2.64
CA ARG A 108 1.18 -8.86 1.48
C ARG A 108 0.96 -9.60 0.14
N GLN A 109 0.42 -10.80 0.16
CA GLN A 109 0.10 -11.58 -1.05
C GLN A 109 -1.22 -11.08 -1.65
N ARG A 110 -1.16 -9.94 -2.35
CA ARG A 110 -2.33 -9.18 -2.84
C ARG A 110 -2.66 -9.45 -4.31
N THR A 111 -2.39 -10.65 -4.81
CA THR A 111 -2.78 -11.01 -6.17
C THR A 111 -4.30 -11.20 -6.25
N ALA A 112 -4.91 -10.80 -7.36
CA ALA A 112 -6.38 -10.81 -7.51
C ALA A 112 -7.00 -12.18 -7.19
N LEU A 113 -6.37 -13.25 -7.70
CA LEU A 113 -6.79 -14.62 -7.45
C LEU A 113 -6.66 -15.03 -5.98
N PHE A 114 -5.57 -14.66 -5.31
CA PHE A 114 -5.41 -14.99 -3.89
C PHE A 114 -6.42 -14.24 -3.01
N MET A 115 -6.66 -12.96 -3.28
CA MET A 115 -7.66 -12.19 -2.54
C MET A 115 -9.08 -12.75 -2.72
N PHE A 116 -9.41 -13.21 -3.93
CA PHE A 116 -10.65 -13.92 -4.22
C PHE A 116 -10.73 -15.24 -3.44
N LEU A 117 -9.73 -16.12 -3.57
CA LEU A 117 -9.71 -17.43 -2.93
C LEU A 117 -9.74 -17.34 -1.40
N ALA A 118 -9.02 -16.37 -0.81
CA ALA A 118 -8.98 -16.16 0.63
C ALA A 118 -10.34 -15.70 1.21
N THR A 119 -11.23 -15.16 0.38
CA THR A 119 -12.57 -14.72 0.80
C THR A 119 -13.70 -15.59 0.26
N LEU A 120 -13.39 -16.59 -0.56
CA LEU A 120 -14.33 -17.61 -1.01
C LEU A 120 -15.08 -18.31 0.13
N PRO A 121 -14.46 -18.63 1.30
CA PRO A 121 -15.17 -19.28 2.40
C PRO A 121 -16.38 -18.49 2.92
N LEU A 122 -16.45 -17.17 2.70
CA LEU A 122 -17.62 -16.36 3.07
C LEU A 122 -18.91 -16.79 2.34
N LEU A 123 -18.78 -17.39 1.15
CA LEU A 123 -19.92 -17.94 0.40
C LEU A 123 -20.60 -19.09 1.15
N LEU A 124 -19.85 -19.85 1.95
CA LEU A 124 -20.40 -20.94 2.77
C LEU A 124 -21.27 -20.39 3.90
N ALA A 125 -20.99 -19.17 4.37
CA ALA A 125 -21.78 -18.51 5.41
C ALA A 125 -23.07 -17.92 4.84
N ALA A 126 -23.00 -17.24 3.69
CA ALA A 126 -24.17 -16.75 2.98
C ALA A 126 -23.86 -16.50 1.49
N PRO A 127 -24.72 -16.96 0.56
CA PRO A 127 -24.55 -16.65 -0.87
C PRO A 127 -24.56 -15.15 -1.18
N LEU A 128 -25.32 -14.37 -0.41
CA LEU A 128 -25.35 -12.90 -0.53
C LEU A 128 -23.99 -12.26 -0.27
N LEU A 129 -23.09 -12.89 0.49
CA LEU A 129 -21.73 -12.38 0.70
C LEU A 129 -20.82 -12.58 -0.53
N ALA A 130 -21.31 -13.16 -1.62
CA ALA A 130 -20.58 -13.32 -2.89
C ALA A 130 -19.99 -12.01 -3.44
N PHE A 131 -20.59 -10.86 -3.12
CA PHE A 131 -20.06 -9.58 -3.56
C PHE A 131 -18.67 -9.29 -2.98
N ILE A 132 -18.34 -9.79 -1.77
CA ILE A 132 -17.04 -9.57 -1.13
C ILE A 132 -15.88 -10.19 -1.93
N PRO A 133 -15.88 -11.50 -2.25
CA PRO A 133 -14.82 -12.09 -3.05
C PRO A 133 -14.74 -11.47 -4.46
N VAL A 134 -15.88 -11.16 -5.07
CA VAL A 134 -15.92 -10.46 -6.37
C VAL A 134 -15.23 -9.08 -6.28
N MET A 135 -15.56 -8.28 -5.28
CA MET A 135 -14.93 -6.97 -5.06
C MET A 135 -13.43 -7.09 -4.77
N ASN A 136 -13.02 -8.08 -3.96
CA ASN A 136 -11.61 -8.36 -3.68
C ASN A 136 -10.83 -8.74 -4.94
N PHE A 137 -11.44 -9.50 -5.86
CA PHE A 137 -10.83 -9.80 -7.15
C PHE A 137 -10.61 -8.52 -7.96
N PHE A 138 -11.64 -7.67 -8.10
CA PHE A 138 -11.54 -6.44 -8.88
C PHE A 138 -10.53 -5.45 -8.29
N ILE A 139 -10.52 -5.27 -6.96
CA ILE A 139 -9.58 -4.38 -6.28
C ILE A 139 -8.16 -4.90 -6.41
N GLY A 140 -7.96 -6.21 -6.20
CA GLY A 140 -6.66 -6.84 -6.41
C GLY A 140 -6.20 -6.71 -7.86
N HIS A 141 -7.08 -6.91 -8.84
CA HIS A 141 -6.75 -6.76 -10.26
C HIS A 141 -6.38 -5.31 -10.61
N TRP A 142 -7.19 -4.35 -10.15
CA TRP A 142 -6.94 -2.93 -10.35
C TRP A 142 -5.60 -2.51 -9.74
N TYR A 143 -5.33 -2.89 -8.49
CA TYR A 143 -4.09 -2.57 -7.81
C TYR A 143 -2.87 -3.18 -8.48
N ASN A 144 -2.91 -4.47 -8.84
CA ASN A 144 -1.79 -5.12 -9.51
C ASN A 144 -1.54 -4.52 -10.90
N SER A 145 -2.60 -4.21 -11.65
CA SER A 145 -2.46 -3.55 -12.95
C SER A 145 -1.84 -2.16 -12.81
N TRP A 146 -2.18 -1.43 -11.75
CA TRP A 146 -1.62 -0.11 -11.49
C TRP A 146 -0.18 -0.17 -10.99
N GLU A 147 0.14 -1.09 -10.08
CA GLU A 147 1.50 -1.33 -9.60
C GLU A 147 2.42 -1.79 -10.74
N LYS A 148 1.94 -2.62 -11.66
CA LYS A 148 2.66 -3.01 -12.90
C LYS A 148 2.94 -1.83 -13.85
N ARG A 149 2.10 -0.80 -13.84
CA ARG A 149 2.36 0.42 -14.61
C ARG A 149 3.45 1.24 -13.92
N LEU A 150 3.37 1.41 -12.61
CA LEU A 150 4.38 2.16 -11.85
C LEU A 150 5.73 1.45 -11.77
N SER A 151 5.77 0.11 -11.83
CA SER A 151 7.02 -0.63 -11.84
C SER A 151 7.88 -0.37 -13.08
N LYS A 152 7.32 0.27 -14.11
CA LYS A 152 8.03 0.70 -15.32
C LYS A 152 8.56 2.13 -15.21
N GLU A 153 8.17 2.87 -14.18
CA GLU A 153 8.63 4.24 -13.94
C GLU A 153 9.97 4.21 -13.20
N PRO A 154 10.94 5.06 -13.57
CA PRO A 154 12.27 5.09 -12.95
C PRO A 154 12.20 5.52 -11.48
N GLY A 155 13.07 4.92 -10.66
CA GLY A 155 13.06 5.07 -9.20
C GLY A 155 12.04 4.20 -8.47
N TYR A 156 11.24 3.38 -9.15
CA TYR A 156 10.46 2.34 -8.47
C TYR A 156 11.40 1.38 -7.71
N PRO A 157 11.06 0.92 -6.49
CA PRO A 157 9.81 1.15 -5.77
C PRO A 157 9.77 2.44 -4.93
N GLY A 158 10.92 3.01 -4.55
CA GLY A 158 10.97 4.10 -3.57
C GLY A 158 10.51 5.46 -4.09
N PHE A 159 10.74 5.71 -5.38
CA PHE A 159 10.73 7.03 -6.02
C PHE A 159 11.57 8.03 -5.23
N SER A 160 12.84 7.66 -4.98
CA SER A 160 13.82 8.53 -4.31
C SER A 160 13.99 9.82 -5.08
N GLN A 161 14.03 10.94 -4.37
CA GLN A 161 14.46 12.21 -4.96
C GLN A 161 15.99 12.23 -4.99
N LEU A 162 16.55 12.75 -6.08
CA LEU A 162 17.97 13.00 -6.23
C LEU A 162 18.38 14.24 -5.46
N ALA A 163 19.43 14.12 -4.65
CA ALA A 163 20.18 15.26 -4.14
C ALA A 163 21.00 15.87 -5.28
N VAL A 164 20.59 17.05 -5.75
CA VAL A 164 21.28 17.78 -6.83
C VAL A 164 22.39 18.61 -6.19
N THR A 165 23.65 18.31 -6.53
CA THR A 165 24.81 19.11 -6.10
C THR A 165 25.51 19.72 -7.30
N THR A 166 26.01 20.95 -7.17
CA THR A 166 26.79 21.64 -8.21
C THR A 166 28.27 21.56 -7.84
N ILE A 167 29.15 21.46 -8.85
CA ILE A 167 30.62 21.34 -8.65
C ILE A 167 31.23 22.59 -7.99
N ASP A 168 30.50 23.71 -7.84
CA ASP A 168 30.88 24.82 -6.94
C ASP A 168 30.62 24.48 -5.47
N SER A 169 31.33 23.47 -4.96
CA SER A 169 31.68 23.43 -3.56
C SER A 169 33.17 23.72 -3.41
N ASP A 170 33.53 25.00 -3.58
CA ASP A 170 34.70 25.64 -2.97
C ASP A 170 34.61 25.64 -1.41
N ALA A 171 34.06 24.57 -0.84
CA ALA A 171 33.92 24.34 0.60
C ALA A 171 34.27 22.88 0.97
N ASN A 172 35.10 22.22 0.17
CA ASN A 172 35.84 21.03 0.59
C ASN A 172 37.18 21.41 1.24
N THR A 173 37.18 22.42 2.11
CA THR A 173 38.20 22.48 3.17
C THR A 173 37.78 21.46 4.21
N VAL A 174 38.57 20.39 4.33
CA VAL A 174 38.40 19.29 5.29
C VAL A 174 38.33 19.77 6.75
N GLU A 175 38.59 21.06 7.00
CA GLU A 175 38.51 21.74 8.31
C GLU A 175 37.09 22.07 8.83
N GLU A 176 36.04 22.13 7.98
CA GLU A 176 34.69 22.56 8.43
C GLU A 176 33.62 21.44 8.44
N VAL A 177 34.01 20.19 8.18
CA VAL A 177 33.08 19.05 8.23
C VAL A 177 32.87 18.58 9.68
N THR A 178 32.09 19.34 10.45
CA THR A 178 31.58 18.89 11.75
C THR A 178 30.40 17.93 11.62
N PHE A 179 30.23 17.03 12.60
CA PHE A 179 29.13 16.05 12.63
C PHE A 179 27.74 16.72 12.52
N ASP A 180 27.60 17.94 13.04
CA ASP A 180 26.37 18.73 12.96
C ASP A 180 26.07 19.24 11.54
N SER A 181 27.07 19.57 10.72
CA SER A 181 26.84 20.00 9.33
C SER A 181 26.43 18.82 8.44
N ILE A 182 26.96 17.63 8.70
CA ILE A 182 26.51 16.37 8.07
C ILE A 182 25.06 16.06 8.50
N ARG A 183 24.73 16.20 9.79
CA ARG A 183 23.39 15.98 10.33
C ARG A 183 22.37 16.94 9.76
N GLU A 184 22.69 18.23 9.70
CA GLU A 184 21.80 19.26 9.20
C GLU A 184 21.56 19.11 7.70
N ARG A 185 22.59 18.71 6.93
CA ARG A 185 22.46 18.37 5.51
C ARG A 185 21.61 17.12 5.30
N ALA A 186 21.81 16.07 6.10
CA ALA A 186 20.99 14.86 6.03
C ALA A 186 19.51 15.14 6.35
N VAL A 187 19.22 16.01 7.32
CA VAL A 187 17.84 16.44 7.68
C VAL A 187 17.20 17.30 6.58
N LYS A 188 18.00 18.12 5.89
CA LYS A 188 17.51 19.03 4.84
C LYS A 188 17.30 18.33 3.50
N THR A 189 18.15 17.34 3.18
CA THR A 189 18.14 16.60 1.91
C THR A 189 17.25 15.36 1.96
N HIS A 190 17.05 14.77 3.14
CA HIS A 190 16.05 13.73 3.36
C HIS A 190 15.08 14.16 4.45
N ARG A 191 13.82 14.41 4.05
CA ARG A 191 12.71 14.56 5.01
C ARG A 191 12.36 13.17 5.57
N HIS A 192 13.24 12.62 6.40
CA HIS A 192 13.04 11.35 7.09
C HIS A 192 12.12 11.52 8.30
N ASP A 193 11.27 10.53 8.55
CA ASP A 193 10.28 10.47 9.63
C ASP A 193 10.92 10.15 11.02
N GLY A 194 12.17 10.58 11.25
CA GLY A 194 12.84 10.51 12.55
C GLY A 194 13.18 9.11 13.10
N THR A 195 12.99 8.02 12.34
CA THR A 195 13.13 6.65 12.87
C THR A 195 14.54 6.06 12.88
N PHE A 196 15.56 6.77 12.38
CA PHE A 196 16.95 6.29 12.38
C PHE A 196 17.72 6.53 13.68
N LEU A 197 17.07 7.09 14.71
CA LEU A 197 17.65 7.25 16.04
C LEU A 197 16.80 6.50 17.07
N LYS A 198 16.98 5.19 17.11
CA LYS A 198 16.79 4.35 18.30
C LYS A 198 17.92 3.35 18.39
#